data_AF-A0A932T5T4-F1
#
_entry.id   AF-A0A932T5T4-F1
#
_cell.length_a   1.000
_cell.length_b   1.000
_cell.length_c   1.000
_cell.angle_alpha   90.00
_cell.angle_beta   90.00
_cell.angle_gamma   90.00
#
_symmetry.space_group_name_H-M   'P 1'
#
loop_
_entity.id
_entity.type
_entity.pdbx_description
1 polymer ?
#
loop_
_entity_poly.entity_id
_entity_poly.type
_entity_poly.pdbx_seq_one_letter_code
_entity_poly.pdbx_strand_id
1 'polypeptide(L)'
;MTDGVLAVIGVACTALCTWLTVRIINRRERWAKRVAMSLIATLAYPMSLWPACWLVQHGVVPPRIAAAAYDPLFWLEFRAPQSVQEATLRWAKSLRVEAIYVGLRDTPFQRSYPVGDFAFRWQDGRRVFAADPWLLDSFWTTIEPDSWEELSRRIGMATN
;
A
#
# COMPACT_ATOMS: atom_id res chain seq x y z
N MET A 1 -3.64 29.05 24.51
CA MET A 1 -4.48 29.58 23.40
C MET A 1 -4.78 28.54 22.32
N THR A 2 -4.03 27.44 22.24
CA THR A 2 -4.22 26.34 21.27
C THR A 2 -5.42 25.42 21.61
N ASP A 3 -5.79 25.31 22.88
CA ASP A 3 -6.81 24.34 23.33
C ASP A 3 -8.22 24.70 22.85
N GLY A 4 -8.54 26.00 22.77
CA GLY A 4 -9.82 26.47 22.25
C GLY A 4 -9.97 26.25 20.74
N VAL A 5 -8.87 26.38 19.97
CA VAL A 5 -8.90 26.22 18.51
C VAL A 5 -9.19 24.77 18.12
N LEU A 6 -8.57 23.80 18.81
CA LEU A 6 -8.84 22.37 18.58
C LEU A 6 -10.28 22.00 18.92
N ALA A 7 -10.83 22.55 20.01
CA ALA A 7 -12.22 22.31 20.39
C ALA A 7 -13.20 22.85 19.34
N VAL A 8 -12.98 24.07 18.84
CA VAL A 8 -13.83 24.69 17.81
C VAL A 8 -13.75 23.91 16.49
N ILE A 9 -12.57 23.48 16.07
CA ILE A 9 -12.40 22.64 14.87
C ILE A 9 -13.13 21.30 15.04
N GLY A 10 -13.03 20.68 16.21
CA GLY A 10 -13.73 19.42 16.51
C GLY A 10 -15.24 19.56 16.38
N VAL A 11 -15.84 20.59 16.99
CA VAL A 11 -17.29 20.85 16.94
C VAL A 11 -17.75 21.20 15.52
N ALA A 12 -16.98 22.01 14.79
CA ALA A 12 -17.30 22.34 13.40
C ALA A 12 -17.26 21.09 12.51
N CYS A 13 -16.26 20.22 12.70
CA CYS A 13 -16.12 18.98 11.95
C CYS A 13 -17.25 18.01 12.23
N THR A 14 -17.66 17.83 13.50
CA THR A 14 -18.79 16.95 13.85
C THR A 14 -20.11 17.48 13.31
N ALA A 15 -20.35 18.79 13.38
CA ALA A 15 -21.55 19.41 12.81
C ALA A 15 -21.60 19.21 11.28
N LEU A 16 -20.46 19.39 10.59
CA LEU A 16 -20.35 19.21 9.15
C LEU A 16 -20.53 17.75 8.72
N CYS A 17 -19.92 16.80 9.44
CA CYS A 17 -20.12 15.36 9.23
C CYS A 17 -21.59 14.96 9.43
N THR A 18 -22.24 15.49 10.47
CA THR A 18 -23.66 15.20 10.76
C THR A 18 -24.55 15.76 9.66
N TRP A 19 -24.33 17.02 9.27
CA TRP A 19 -25.07 17.68 8.19
C TRP A 19 -24.91 16.96 6.85
N LEU A 20 -23.68 16.56 6.49
CA LEU A 20 -23.41 15.77 5.29
C LEU A 20 -24.15 14.42 5.33
N THR A 21 -24.11 13.72 6.46
CA THR A 21 -24.80 12.43 6.62
C THR A 21 -26.31 12.58 6.41
N VAL A 22 -26.94 13.57 7.06
CA VAL A 22 -28.36 13.87 6.88
C VAL A 22 -28.67 14.23 5.43
N ARG A 23 -27.83 15.03 4.78
CA ARG A 23 -28.01 15.43 3.38
C ARG A 23 -27.86 14.25 2.41
N ILE A 24 -26.91 13.34 2.65
CA ILE A 24 -26.71 12.12 1.84
C ILE A 24 -27.89 11.16 1.99
N ILE A 25 -28.47 11.06 3.18
CA ILE A 25 -29.65 10.22 3.44
C ILE A 25 -30.90 10.82 2.78
N ASN A 26 -31.11 12.14 2.99
CA ASN A 26 -32.32 12.82 2.54
C ASN A 26 -32.34 13.05 1.02
N ARG A 27 -31.18 13.29 0.39
CA ARG A 27 -31.05 13.42 -1.07
C ARG A 27 -30.84 12.03 -1.66
N ARG A 28 -31.92 11.39 -2.11
CA ARG A 28 -31.97 10.04 -2.72
C ARG A 28 -31.19 9.88 -4.04
N GLU A 29 -30.22 10.74 -4.31
CA GLU A 29 -29.35 10.71 -5.48
C GLU A 29 -28.36 9.55 -5.34
N ARG A 30 -28.53 8.51 -6.16
CA ARG A 30 -27.67 7.32 -6.16
C ARG A 30 -26.17 7.66 -6.26
N TRP A 31 -25.83 8.79 -6.88
CA TRP A 31 -24.45 9.28 -7.01
C TRP A 31 -23.83 9.71 -5.67
N ALA A 32 -24.55 10.46 -4.84
CA ALA A 32 -24.04 10.92 -3.54
C ALA A 32 -23.74 9.74 -2.61
N LYS A 33 -24.60 8.72 -2.61
CA LYS A 33 -24.37 7.48 -1.84
C LYS A 33 -23.13 6.73 -2.30
N ARG A 34 -22.88 6.65 -3.62
CA ARG A 34 -21.67 5.99 -4.17
C ARG A 34 -20.39 6.72 -3.76
N VAL A 35 -20.38 8.06 -3.84
CA VAL A 35 -19.22 8.86 -3.43
C VAL A 35 -18.97 8.70 -1.92
N ALA A 36 -20.02 8.76 -1.11
CA ALA A 36 -19.89 8.57 0.34
C ALA A 36 -19.36 7.18 0.70
N MET A 37 -19.90 6.12 0.10
CA MET A 37 -19.41 4.75 0.31
C MET A 37 -17.97 4.58 -0.17
N SER A 38 -17.61 5.17 -1.30
CA SER A 38 -16.23 5.18 -1.79
C SER A 38 -15.31 5.85 -0.80
N LEU A 39 -15.67 7.04 -0.29
CA LEU A 39 -14.86 7.77 0.69
C LEU A 39 -14.69 6.98 1.98
N ILE A 40 -15.78 6.40 2.50
CA ILE A 40 -15.74 5.54 3.68
C ILE A 40 -14.84 4.34 3.42
N ALA A 41 -14.96 3.65 2.28
CA ALA A 41 -14.10 2.52 1.95
C ALA A 41 -12.61 2.92 1.88
N THR A 42 -12.31 4.04 1.24
CA THR A 42 -10.93 4.56 1.12
C THR A 42 -10.31 4.91 2.48
N LEU A 43 -11.10 5.39 3.45
CA LEU A 43 -10.63 5.70 4.80
C LEU A 43 -10.62 4.48 5.73
N ALA A 44 -11.64 3.62 5.61
CA ALA A 44 -11.78 2.43 6.45
C ALA A 44 -10.71 1.39 6.14
N TYR A 45 -10.30 1.27 4.88
CA TYR A 45 -9.30 0.30 4.45
C TYR A 45 -7.93 0.46 5.14
N PRO A 46 -7.26 1.63 5.13
CA PRO A 46 -6.01 1.80 5.89
C PRO A 46 -6.25 1.71 7.40
N MET A 47 -7.41 2.12 7.90
CA MET A 47 -7.75 1.95 9.33
C MET A 47 -7.91 0.48 9.74
N SER A 48 -8.35 -0.41 8.83
CA SER A 48 -8.45 -1.84 9.11
C SER A 48 -7.10 -2.57 9.16
N LEU A 49 -6.01 -1.90 8.75
CA LEU A 49 -4.65 -2.45 8.84
C LEU A 49 -4.26 -2.75 10.29
N TRP A 50 -4.69 -1.91 11.23
CA TRP A 50 -4.40 -2.11 12.66
C TRP A 50 -5.01 -3.41 13.20
N PRO A 51 -6.33 -3.65 13.09
CA PRO A 51 -6.94 -4.94 13.43
C PRO A 51 -6.29 -6.12 12.71
N ALA A 52 -5.91 -5.96 11.44
CA ALA A 52 -5.24 -7.02 10.69
C ALA A 52 -3.86 -7.37 11.26
N CYS A 53 -3.05 -6.36 11.60
CA CYS A 53 -1.76 -6.58 12.26
C CYS A 53 -1.94 -7.29 13.61
N TRP A 54 -2.96 -6.91 14.38
CA TRP A 54 -3.29 -7.57 15.64
C TRP A 54 -3.69 -9.04 15.42
N LEU A 55 -4.50 -9.34 14.40
CA LEU A 55 -4.89 -10.71 14.06
C LEU A 55 -3.70 -11.58 13.64
N VAL A 56 -2.76 -11.00 12.89
CA VAL A 56 -1.50 -11.67 12.53
C VAL A 56 -0.64 -11.92 13.77
N GLN A 57 -0.57 -10.95 14.69
CA GLN A 57 0.18 -11.07 15.95
C GLN A 57 -0.29 -12.26 16.79
N HIS A 58 -1.59 -12.50 16.83
CA HIS A 58 -2.21 -13.56 17.61
C HIS A 58 -2.32 -14.89 16.84
N GLY A 59 -1.74 -14.95 15.62
CA GLY A 59 -1.77 -16.15 14.79
C GLY A 59 -3.16 -16.52 14.25
N VAL A 60 -4.13 -15.60 14.29
CA VAL A 60 -5.49 -15.83 13.78
C VAL A 60 -5.50 -15.79 12.25
N VAL A 61 -4.70 -14.91 11.65
CA VAL A 61 -4.57 -14.75 10.21
C VAL A 61 -3.11 -14.96 9.79
N PRO A 62 -2.83 -15.77 8.75
CA PRO A 62 -1.49 -15.91 8.21
C PRO A 62 -0.95 -14.57 7.67
N PRO A 63 0.33 -14.21 7.94
CA PRO A 63 0.93 -12.96 7.45
C PRO A 63 0.82 -12.78 5.94
N ARG A 64 0.92 -13.86 5.17
CA ARG A 64 0.80 -13.85 3.71
C ARG A 64 -0.56 -13.33 3.22
N ILE A 65 -1.64 -13.72 3.89
CA ILE A 65 -2.99 -13.29 3.52
C ILE A 65 -3.18 -11.82 3.85
N ALA A 66 -2.76 -11.40 5.04
CA ALA A 66 -2.81 -9.99 5.43
C ALA A 66 -1.99 -9.13 4.47
N ALA A 67 -0.76 -9.50 4.19
CA ALA A 67 0.07 -8.68 3.32
C ALA A 67 -0.42 -8.65 1.87
N ALA A 68 -1.00 -9.75 1.34
CA ALA A 68 -1.65 -9.73 0.02
C ALA A 68 -2.87 -8.80 0.00
N ALA A 69 -3.66 -8.81 1.08
CA ALA A 69 -4.84 -7.95 1.21
C ALA A 69 -4.50 -6.47 1.32
N TYR A 70 -3.30 -6.12 1.83
CA TYR A 70 -2.80 -4.74 2.00
C TYR A 70 -1.70 -4.33 1.00
N ASP A 71 -1.39 -5.17 0.01
CA ASP A 71 -0.36 -4.89 -1.00
C ASP A 71 -0.56 -3.54 -1.72
N PRO A 72 -1.79 -3.14 -2.13
CA PRO A 72 -2.01 -1.82 -2.71
C PRO A 72 -1.60 -0.67 -1.79
N LEU A 73 -1.78 -0.84 -0.47
CA LEU A 73 -1.41 0.16 0.52
C LEU A 73 0.10 0.26 0.68
N PHE A 74 0.80 -0.87 0.77
CA PHE A 74 2.27 -0.90 0.84
C PHE A 74 2.92 -0.35 -0.43
N TRP A 75 2.33 -0.64 -1.60
CA TRP A 75 2.76 -0.04 -2.87
C TRP A 75 2.62 1.48 -2.86
N LEU A 76 1.50 2.00 -2.35
CA LEU A 76 1.28 3.44 -2.22
C LEU A 76 2.28 4.07 -1.25
N GLU A 77 2.53 3.45 -0.10
CA GLU A 77 3.52 3.93 0.87
C GLU A 77 4.92 3.97 0.26
N PHE A 78 5.34 2.93 -0.46
CA PHE A 78 6.65 2.86 -1.10
C PHE A 78 6.89 4.02 -2.07
N ARG A 79 5.85 4.43 -2.82
CA ARG A 79 5.90 5.58 -3.73
C ARG A 79 5.63 6.93 -3.07
N ALA A 80 5.21 6.93 -1.81
CA ALA A 80 4.89 8.16 -1.09
C ALA A 80 6.17 8.92 -0.72
N PRO A 81 6.09 10.26 -0.55
CA PRO A 81 7.18 11.06 0.00
C PRO A 81 7.63 10.53 1.36
N GLN A 82 8.90 10.76 1.72
CA GLN A 82 9.48 10.31 3.00
C GLN A 82 8.64 10.74 4.22
N SER A 83 8.05 11.95 4.19
CA SER A 83 7.18 12.43 5.26
C SER A 83 5.96 11.56 5.51
N VAL A 84 5.37 10.98 4.46
CA VAL A 84 4.23 10.07 4.56
C VAL A 84 4.68 8.73 5.12
N GLN A 85 5.82 8.19 4.65
CA GLN A 85 6.37 6.94 5.16
C GLN A 85 6.69 7.04 6.67
N GLU A 86 7.33 8.14 7.09
CA GLU A 86 7.61 8.43 8.50
C GLU A 86 6.34 8.58 9.33
N ALA A 87 5.30 9.22 8.78
CA ALA A 87 4.02 9.36 9.45
C ALA A 87 3.35 7.99 9.65
N THR A 88 3.38 7.12 8.65
CA THR A 88 2.82 5.77 8.74
C THR A 88 3.59 4.90 9.73
N LEU A 89 4.93 4.96 9.72
CA LEU A 89 5.77 4.29 10.71
C LEU A 89 5.49 4.81 12.13
N ARG A 90 5.37 6.14 12.31
CA ARG A 90 5.04 6.75 13.60
C ARG A 90 3.67 6.31 14.10
N TRP A 91 2.69 6.17 13.20
CA TRP A 91 1.37 5.65 13.50
C TRP A 91 1.41 4.16 13.88
N ALA A 92 2.14 3.32 13.14
CA ALA A 92 2.31 1.91 13.47
C ALA A 92 2.99 1.72 14.85
N LYS A 93 3.95 2.58 15.17
CA LYS A 93 4.63 2.64 16.46
C LYS A 93 3.72 3.08 17.59
N SER A 94 2.90 4.12 17.39
CA SER A 94 1.98 4.59 18.44
C SER A 94 0.97 3.52 18.84
N LEU A 95 0.62 2.64 17.90
CA LEU A 95 -0.28 1.53 18.17
C LEU A 95 0.47 0.27 18.68
N ARG A 96 1.80 0.16 18.59
CA ARG A 96 2.62 -1.00 18.98
C ARG A 96 2.53 -2.22 18.05
N VAL A 97 2.30 -2.02 16.75
CA VAL A 97 2.40 -3.08 15.72
C VAL A 97 3.59 -2.91 14.77
N GLU A 98 4.53 -2.03 15.10
CA GLU A 98 5.67 -1.69 14.23
C GLU A 98 6.39 -2.94 13.66
N ALA A 99 6.76 -3.91 14.50
CA ALA A 99 7.46 -5.11 14.03
C ALA A 99 6.64 -5.95 13.03
N ILE A 100 5.33 -6.05 13.22
CA ILE A 100 4.44 -6.81 12.32
C ILE A 100 4.17 -6.00 11.06
N TYR A 101 3.96 -4.70 11.21
CA TYR A 101 3.78 -3.80 10.09
C TYR A 101 4.99 -3.85 9.14
N VAL A 102 6.20 -3.68 9.68
CA VAL A 102 7.46 -3.80 8.92
C VAL A 102 7.59 -5.20 8.34
N GLY A 103 7.28 -6.24 9.10
CA GLY A 103 7.27 -7.62 8.60
C GLY A 103 6.32 -7.85 7.42
N LEU A 104 5.10 -7.29 7.46
CA LEU A 104 4.11 -7.39 6.38
C LEU A 104 4.50 -6.51 5.17
N ARG A 105 5.12 -5.36 5.42
CA ARG A 105 5.62 -4.46 4.39
C ARG A 105 6.81 -5.09 3.64
N ASP A 106 7.73 -5.68 4.38
CA ASP A 106 8.98 -6.23 3.86
C ASP A 106 8.85 -7.72 3.49
N THR A 107 7.68 -8.35 3.74
CA THR A 107 7.48 -9.72 3.29
C THR A 107 7.72 -9.79 1.79
N PRO A 108 8.62 -10.67 1.31
CA PRO A 108 8.91 -10.77 -0.10
C PRO A 108 7.65 -11.21 -0.84
N PHE A 109 7.00 -10.27 -1.52
CA PHE A 109 5.86 -10.58 -2.37
C PHE A 109 6.37 -11.10 -3.69
N GLN A 110 5.87 -12.28 -4.02
CA GLN A 110 6.07 -12.89 -5.32
C GLN A 110 5.16 -12.15 -6.32
N ARG A 111 5.61 -10.99 -6.82
CA ARG A 111 4.88 -10.22 -7.84
C ARG A 111 5.23 -10.75 -9.23
N SER A 112 4.22 -11.27 -9.92
CA SER A 112 4.28 -11.49 -11.36
C SER A 112 4.00 -10.17 -12.05
N TYR A 113 5.04 -9.52 -12.56
CA TYR A 113 4.89 -8.34 -13.40
C TYR A 113 4.71 -8.81 -14.86
N PRO A 114 3.64 -8.39 -15.56
CA PRO A 114 3.54 -8.63 -16.98
C PRO A 114 4.69 -7.89 -17.67
N VAL A 115 5.44 -8.58 -18.53
CA VAL A 115 6.64 -7.98 -19.15
C VAL A 115 6.35 -6.74 -20.01
N GLY A 116 5.08 -6.58 -20.42
CA GLY A 116 4.57 -5.36 -21.05
C GLY A 116 4.68 -4.09 -20.18
N ASP A 117 4.58 -4.19 -18.84
CA ASP A 117 4.75 -3.02 -17.95
C ASP A 117 6.22 -2.64 -17.73
N PHE A 118 7.15 -3.59 -17.92
CA PHE A 118 8.59 -3.31 -17.92
C PHE A 118 9.06 -2.61 -19.20
N ALA A 119 8.29 -2.68 -20.29
CA ALA A 119 8.65 -2.10 -21.59
C ALA A 119 8.55 -0.56 -21.64
N PHE A 120 7.96 0.10 -20.63
CA PHE A 120 7.78 1.55 -20.63
C PHE A 120 9.01 2.36 -20.14
N ARG A 121 10.08 1.70 -19.70
CA ARG A 121 11.33 2.38 -19.35
C ARG A 121 12.53 1.67 -20.00
N TRP A 122 12.90 2.18 -21.17
CA TRP A 122 14.27 2.25 -21.72
C TRP A 122 14.63 1.39 -22.95
N GLN A 123 15.35 2.02 -23.89
CA GLN A 123 15.77 1.52 -25.21
C GLN A 123 16.85 0.41 -25.17
N ASP A 124 17.40 0.08 -24.00
CA ASP A 124 18.51 -0.88 -23.84
C ASP A 124 18.07 -2.27 -23.34
N GLY A 125 16.81 -2.43 -22.89
CA GLY A 125 16.29 -3.68 -22.34
C GLY A 125 16.20 -4.85 -23.33
N ARG A 126 16.29 -4.59 -24.65
CA ARG A 126 16.28 -5.66 -25.65
C ARG A 126 17.54 -6.52 -25.67
N ARG A 127 18.67 -6.05 -25.13
CA ARG A 127 19.92 -6.82 -25.19
C ARG A 127 20.02 -7.92 -24.12
N VAL A 128 19.28 -7.81 -23.01
CA VAL A 128 19.32 -8.80 -21.93
C VAL A 128 18.36 -9.97 -22.20
N PHE A 129 17.26 -9.73 -22.92
CA PHE A 129 16.20 -10.73 -23.15
C PHE A 129 16.21 -11.35 -24.56
N ALA A 130 17.32 -11.27 -25.29
CA ALA A 130 17.52 -12.12 -26.48
C ALA A 130 17.67 -13.61 -26.11
N ALA A 131 17.84 -13.91 -24.82
CA ALA A 131 17.83 -15.27 -24.28
C ALA A 131 16.41 -15.63 -23.81
N ASP A 132 15.72 -16.36 -24.68
CA ASP A 132 14.58 -17.22 -24.40
C ASP A 132 13.17 -16.60 -24.25
N PRO A 133 12.22 -16.93 -25.17
CA PRO A 133 10.84 -16.44 -25.12
C PRO A 133 10.06 -16.83 -23.86
N TRP A 134 10.41 -17.91 -23.16
CA TRP A 134 9.71 -18.33 -21.93
C TRP A 134 10.10 -17.47 -20.71
N LEU A 135 11.26 -16.82 -20.73
CA LEU A 135 11.69 -15.87 -19.68
C LEU A 135 10.88 -14.57 -19.71
N LEU A 136 10.18 -14.27 -20.82
CA LEU A 136 9.29 -13.12 -20.96
C LEU A 136 7.95 -13.28 -20.21
N ASP A 137 7.65 -14.46 -19.68
CA ASP A 137 6.34 -14.69 -19.05
C ASP A 137 6.32 -14.44 -17.54
N SER A 138 7.46 -14.45 -16.84
CA SER A 138 7.50 -14.23 -15.37
C SER A 138 8.91 -13.98 -14.85
N PHE A 139 9.20 -12.78 -14.35
CA PHE A 139 10.36 -12.57 -13.47
C PHE A 139 9.96 -12.70 -12.01
N TRP A 140 10.68 -13.55 -11.28
CA TRP A 140 10.54 -13.71 -9.85
C TRP A 140 11.69 -12.97 -9.17
N THR A 141 11.38 -11.93 -8.42
CA THR A 141 12.37 -11.30 -7.53
C THR A 141 11.75 -11.06 -6.17
N THR A 142 12.51 -11.34 -5.13
CA THR A 142 12.15 -11.07 -3.72
C THR A 142 12.52 -9.65 -3.30
N ILE A 143 13.26 -8.92 -4.14
CA ILE A 143 13.77 -7.57 -3.90
C ILE A 143 13.52 -6.76 -5.19
N GLU A 144 12.85 -5.61 -5.11
CA GLU A 144 12.80 -4.68 -6.24
C GLU A 144 14.21 -4.10 -6.42
N PRO A 145 14.91 -4.39 -7.53
CA PRO A 145 16.29 -3.98 -7.69
C PRO A 145 16.39 -2.45 -7.78
N ASP A 146 17.29 -1.84 -7.00
CA ASP A 146 17.58 -0.41 -7.09
C ASP A 146 18.06 0.00 -8.50
N SER A 147 18.64 -0.96 -9.25
CA SER A 147 19.00 -0.81 -10.66
C SER A 147 19.11 -2.16 -11.38
N TRP A 148 18.94 -2.16 -12.71
CA TRP A 148 19.14 -3.36 -13.54
C TRP A 148 20.59 -3.86 -13.58
N GLU A 149 21.56 -2.99 -13.30
CA GLU A 149 22.98 -3.36 -13.16
C GLU A 149 23.20 -4.25 -11.94
N GLU A 150 22.52 -3.97 -10.83
CA GLU A 150 22.52 -4.80 -9.62
C GLU A 150 21.97 -6.21 -9.93
N LEU A 151 20.82 -6.27 -10.63
CA LEU A 151 20.16 -7.54 -10.94
C LEU A 151 20.97 -8.38 -11.95
N SER A 152 21.48 -7.76 -13.01
CA SER A 152 22.31 -8.46 -14.02
C SER A 152 23.62 -8.98 -13.42
N ARG A 153 24.25 -8.21 -12.52
CA ARG A 153 25.46 -8.64 -11.79
C ARG A 153 25.18 -9.87 -10.92
N ARG A 154 24.01 -9.94 -10.27
CA ARG A 154 23.61 -11.11 -9.45
C ARG A 154 23.31 -12.35 -10.28
N ILE A 155 22.60 -12.20 -11.41
CA ILE A 155 22.29 -13.33 -12.29
C ILE A 155 23.57 -13.88 -12.93
N GLY A 156 24.50 -13.01 -13.37
CA GLY A 156 25.78 -13.42 -13.93
C GLY A 156 26.69 -14.17 -12.95
N MET A 157 26.51 -14.00 -11.63
CA MET A 157 27.20 -14.80 -10.62
C MET A 157 26.59 -16.19 -10.41
N ALA A 158 25.31 -16.39 -10.73
CA ALA A 158 24.62 -17.67 -10.51
C ALA A 158 24.84 -18.69 -11.65
N THR A 159 25.39 -18.24 -12.79
CA THR A 159 25.57 -19.04 -14.01
C THR A 159 27.00 -19.51 -14.27
N ASN A 160 27.95 -19.25 -13.36
CA ASN A 160 29.31 -19.78 -13.37
C ASN A 160 29.48 -20.84 -12.27
#